data_AF-A0A8I1Q9Z2-F1
#
_entry.id   AF-A0A8I1Q9Z2-F1
#
_cell.length_a   1.000
_cell.length_b   1.000
_cell.length_c   1.000
_cell.angle_alpha   90.00
_cell.angle_beta   90.00
_cell.angle_gamma   90.00
#
_symmetry.space_group_name_H-M   'P 1'
#
loop_
_entity.id
_entity.type
_entity.pdbx_description
1 polymer ?
#
loop_
_entity_poly.entity_id
_entity_poly.type
_entity_poly.pdbx_seq_one_letter_code
_entity_poly.pdbx_strand_id
1 'polypeptide(L)'
;MYSSNKNIQENLMTYAPLIIEEKKKKELLDLYHQFMKDNHAEAKIYSLNEFKQSDIYQDLPDEEKERLNKLEGKKVKVLIFETAEQAIEFIEKLQSKGLIDQKQAEQHISRLNEQAEASNSPRM
;
A
#
# COMPACT_ATOMS: atom_id res chain seq x y z
N MET A 1 -15.13 22.68 -32.43
CA MET A 1 -14.61 22.87 -31.06
C MET A 1 -14.18 21.50 -30.56
N TYR A 2 -12.88 21.28 -30.49
CA TYR A 2 -12.32 20.09 -29.87
C TYR A 2 -12.49 20.20 -28.36
N SER A 3 -13.11 19.21 -27.75
CA SER A 3 -12.36 18.26 -26.92
C SER A 3 -13.35 17.35 -26.21
N SER A 4 -13.15 16.06 -26.48
CA SER A 4 -13.76 14.92 -25.81
C SER A 4 -13.92 15.18 -24.33
N ASN A 5 -15.16 15.19 -23.84
CA ASN A 5 -15.45 14.85 -22.46
C ASN A 5 -15.09 13.37 -22.31
N LYS A 6 -13.79 13.11 -22.16
CA LYS A 6 -13.29 11.82 -21.72
C LYS A 6 -13.90 11.64 -20.35
N ASN A 7 -14.86 10.74 -20.30
CA ASN A 7 -15.47 10.22 -19.10
C ASN A 7 -14.32 9.67 -18.24
N ILE A 8 -13.70 10.48 -17.39
CA ILE A 8 -12.72 10.00 -16.41
C ILE A 8 -13.54 9.40 -15.27
N GLN A 9 -14.12 8.23 -15.57
CA GLN A 9 -14.53 7.25 -14.57
C GLN A 9 -13.48 6.13 -14.46
N GLU A 10 -12.24 6.39 -14.84
CA GLU A 10 -11.18 5.40 -14.79
C GLU A 10 -10.12 5.80 -13.77
N ASN A 11 -9.88 4.86 -12.86
CA ASN A 11 -8.89 4.84 -11.78
C ASN A 11 -9.21 5.62 -10.51
N LEU A 12 -10.22 5.15 -9.76
CA LEU A 12 -9.95 4.84 -8.35
C LEU A 12 -8.91 3.70 -8.33
N MET A 13 -7.65 4.00 -8.66
CA MET A 13 -6.58 3.06 -8.37
C MET A 13 -6.33 3.16 -6.88
N THR A 14 -7.08 2.36 -6.13
CA THR A 14 -6.98 2.18 -4.68
C THR A 14 -5.66 1.46 -4.38
N TYR A 15 -4.54 2.16 -4.59
CA TYR A 15 -3.23 1.65 -4.23
C TYR A 15 -3.22 1.32 -2.75
N ALA A 16 -2.65 0.17 -2.41
CA ALA A 16 -2.55 -0.30 -1.05
C ALA A 16 -1.10 -0.14 -0.57
N PRO A 17 -0.74 0.97 0.12
CA PRO A 17 0.60 1.15 0.66
C PRO A 17 0.80 0.30 1.92
N LEU A 18 1.78 -0.60 1.89
CA LEU A 18 2.20 -1.36 3.07
C LEU A 18 3.50 -0.77 3.63
N ILE A 19 3.44 -0.31 4.89
CA ILE A 19 4.59 0.29 5.58
C ILE A 19 5.30 -0.76 6.41
N ILE A 20 6.62 -0.88 6.21
CA ILE A 20 7.44 -1.90 6.86
C ILE A 20 8.69 -1.28 7.46
N GLU A 21 8.98 -1.66 8.71
CA GLU A 21 10.16 -1.20 9.45
C GLU A 21 11.45 -1.90 8.98
N GLU A 22 12.56 -1.14 8.96
CA GLU A 22 13.82 -1.53 8.33
C GLU A 22 14.52 -2.78 8.93
N LYS A 23 14.15 -3.22 10.14
CA LYS A 23 14.88 -4.28 10.88
C LYS A 23 14.85 -5.68 10.24
N LYS A 24 13.96 -5.97 9.27
CA LYS A 24 13.87 -7.26 8.56
C LYS A 24 13.95 -7.10 7.02
N LYS A 25 14.83 -6.21 6.56
CA LYS A 25 14.80 -5.66 5.19
C LYS A 25 15.02 -6.64 4.04
N LYS A 26 15.99 -7.54 4.11
CA LYS A 26 16.46 -8.20 2.88
C LYS A 26 15.50 -9.28 2.39
N GLU A 27 15.18 -10.23 3.26
CA GLU A 27 14.27 -11.33 2.94
C GLU A 27 12.87 -10.84 2.57
N LEU A 28 12.41 -9.77 3.20
CA LEU A 28 11.11 -9.17 2.91
C LEU A 28 11.08 -8.48 1.55
N LEU A 29 12.12 -7.69 1.22
CA LEU A 29 12.21 -7.01 -0.07
C LEU A 29 12.39 -8.03 -1.20
N ASP A 30 13.20 -9.06 -1.00
CA ASP A 30 13.33 -10.17 -1.95
C ASP A 30 11.99 -10.89 -2.16
N LEU A 31 11.24 -11.14 -1.08
CA LEU A 31 9.90 -11.73 -1.15
C LEU A 31 8.93 -10.84 -1.93
N TYR A 32 8.97 -9.53 -1.69
CA TYR A 32 8.10 -8.57 -2.38
C TYR A 32 8.42 -8.50 -3.87
N HIS A 33 9.71 -8.41 -4.23
CA HIS A 33 10.13 -8.43 -5.64
C HIS A 33 9.67 -9.71 -6.33
N GLN A 34 9.82 -10.86 -5.67
CA GLN A 34 9.34 -12.13 -6.20
C GLN A 34 7.83 -12.16 -6.33
N PHE A 35 7.09 -11.71 -5.31
CA PHE A 35 5.64 -11.67 -5.33
C PHE A 35 5.09 -10.78 -6.46
N MET A 36 5.66 -9.59 -6.65
CA MET A 36 5.24 -8.70 -7.73
C MET A 36 5.53 -9.31 -9.10
N LYS A 37 6.70 -9.95 -9.25
CA LYS A 37 7.06 -10.68 -10.47
C LYS A 37 6.11 -11.84 -10.77
N ASP A 38 5.75 -12.62 -9.76
CA ASP A 38 4.81 -13.76 -9.88
C ASP A 38 3.41 -13.28 -10.28
N ASN A 39 3.01 -12.08 -9.84
CA ASN A 39 1.74 -11.45 -10.18
C ASN A 39 1.77 -10.58 -11.45
N HIS A 40 2.87 -10.62 -12.22
CA HIS A 40 3.07 -9.77 -13.40
C HIS A 40 2.93 -8.25 -13.13
N ALA A 41 3.19 -7.83 -11.90
CA ALA A 41 3.10 -6.45 -11.45
C ALA A 41 4.48 -5.81 -11.27
N GLU A 42 4.54 -4.47 -11.36
CA GLU A 42 5.78 -3.73 -11.14
C GLU A 42 6.03 -3.49 -9.65
N ALA A 43 7.18 -3.93 -9.14
CA ALA A 43 7.58 -3.69 -7.76
C ALA A 43 7.90 -2.20 -7.54
N LYS A 44 7.00 -1.51 -6.84
CA LYS A 44 7.11 -0.07 -6.53
C LYS A 44 7.43 0.11 -5.06
N ILE A 45 8.65 0.57 -4.78
CA ILE A 45 9.18 0.70 -3.42
C ILE A 45 9.67 2.12 -3.21
N TYR A 46 9.09 2.79 -2.23
CA TYR A 46 9.44 4.15 -1.89
C TYR A 46 9.98 4.21 -0.46
N SER A 47 10.95 5.09 -0.22
CA SER A 47 11.21 5.57 1.14
C SER A 47 10.04 6.47 1.56
N LEU A 48 9.79 6.62 2.86
CA LEU A 48 8.68 7.46 3.35
C LEU A 48 8.66 8.86 2.71
N ASN A 49 9.83 9.51 2.62
CA ASN A 49 9.95 10.83 2.00
C ASN A 49 9.64 10.82 0.50
N GLU A 50 10.08 9.79 -0.23
CA GLU A 50 9.78 9.64 -1.66
C GLU A 50 8.29 9.36 -1.86
N PHE A 51 7.70 8.54 -0.99
CA PHE A 51 6.27 8.24 -1.02
C PHE A 51 5.44 9.51 -0.80
N LYS A 52 5.79 10.34 0.19
CA LYS A 52 5.12 11.63 0.45
C LYS A 52 5.13 12.60 -0.74
N GLN A 53 6.08 12.45 -1.67
CA GLN A 53 6.18 13.26 -2.87
C GLN A 53 5.46 12.63 -4.08
N SER A 54 5.00 11.39 -3.97
CA SER A 54 4.29 10.69 -5.06
C SER A 54 2.83 11.10 -5.14
N ASP A 55 2.25 10.99 -6.34
CA ASP A 55 0.81 11.22 -6.56
C ASP A 55 -0.04 10.27 -5.70
N ILE A 56 0.44 9.03 -5.49
CA ILE A 56 -0.21 8.01 -4.66
C ILE A 56 -0.46 8.51 -3.23
N TYR A 57 0.48 9.28 -2.67
CA TYR A 57 0.31 9.85 -1.33
C TYR A 57 -0.72 10.99 -1.31
N GLN A 58 -0.85 11.75 -2.40
CA GLN A 58 -1.85 12.82 -2.49
C GLN A 58 -3.27 12.26 -2.53
N ASP A 59 -3.46 11.09 -3.14
CA ASP A 59 -4.73 10.36 -3.19
C ASP A 59 -5.10 9.64 -1.88
N LEU A 60 -4.18 9.54 -0.90
CA LEU A 60 -4.50 8.93 0.39
C LEU A 60 -5.44 9.79 1.25
N PRO A 61 -6.29 9.16 2.08
CA PRO A 61 -7.10 9.86 3.06
C PRO A 61 -6.23 10.57 4.10
N ASP A 62 -6.72 11.69 4.64
CA ASP A 62 -5.98 12.54 5.58
C ASP A 62 -5.54 11.79 6.84
N GLU A 63 -6.34 10.83 7.32
CA GLU A 63 -5.98 9.97 8.46
C GLU A 63 -4.69 9.17 8.21
N GLU A 64 -4.50 8.64 6.99
CA GLU A 64 -3.25 7.94 6.68
C GLU A 64 -2.09 8.89 6.45
N LYS A 65 -2.33 10.07 5.86
CA LYS A 65 -1.30 11.11 5.76
C LYS A 65 -0.79 11.52 7.15
N GLU A 66 -1.69 11.73 8.11
CA GLU A 66 -1.33 12.03 9.49
C GLU A 66 -0.55 10.89 10.16
N ARG A 67 -0.92 9.63 9.93
CA ARG A 67 -0.19 8.47 10.45
C ARG A 67 1.20 8.34 9.82
N LEU A 68 1.32 8.57 8.52
CA LEU A 68 2.60 8.60 7.80
C LEU A 68 3.49 9.75 8.30
N ASN A 69 2.91 10.89 8.65
CA ASN A 69 3.63 11.98 9.31
C ASN A 69 4.18 11.58 10.69
N LYS A 70 3.46 10.76 11.47
CA LYS A 70 3.98 10.22 12.76
C LYS A 70 5.16 9.25 12.59
N LEU A 71 5.38 8.75 11.39
CA LEU A 71 6.50 7.87 11.05
C LEU A 71 7.69 8.64 10.46
N GLU A 72 7.59 9.97 10.35
CA GLU A 72 8.68 10.81 9.86
C GLU A 72 9.94 10.65 10.74
N GLY A 73 11.10 10.56 10.08
CA GLY A 73 12.38 10.25 10.74
C GLY A 73 12.60 8.77 11.07
N LYS A 74 11.59 7.90 10.93
CA LYS A 74 11.78 6.45 11.00
C LYS A 74 12.27 5.90 9.67
N LYS A 75 13.16 4.91 9.77
CA LYS A 75 13.63 4.15 8.63
C LYS A 75 12.58 3.10 8.23
N VAL A 76 11.61 3.51 7.41
CA VAL A 76 10.56 2.63 6.88
C VAL A 76 10.59 2.62 5.35
N LYS A 77 10.12 1.52 4.78
CA LYS A 77 9.87 1.38 3.34
C LYS A 77 8.37 1.23 3.11
N VAL A 78 7.88 1.86 2.05
CA VAL A 78 6.50 1.78 1.61
C VAL A 78 6.48 0.92 0.35
N LEU A 79 5.81 -0.22 0.44
CA LEU A 79 5.57 -1.12 -0.69
C LEU A 79 4.20 -0.78 -1.27
N ILE A 80 4.14 -0.61 -2.59
CA ILE A 80 2.90 -0.27 -3.26
C ILE A 80 2.34 -1.50 -3.94
N PHE A 81 1.07 -1.78 -3.68
CA PHE A 81 0.31 -2.83 -4.37
C PHE A 81 -0.77 -2.18 -5.22
N GLU A 82 -1.10 -2.81 -6.35
CA GLU A 82 -2.11 -2.31 -7.27
C GLU A 82 -3.52 -2.50 -6.69
N THR A 83 -3.71 -3.51 -5.85
CA THR A 83 -4.97 -3.80 -5.16
C THR A 83 -4.75 -4.13 -3.68
N ALA A 84 -5.80 -3.93 -2.87
CA ALA A 84 -5.81 -4.36 -1.47
C ALA A 84 -5.64 -5.88 -1.35
N GLU A 85 -6.23 -6.67 -2.26
CA GLU A 85 -6.08 -8.14 -2.30
C GLU A 85 -4.62 -8.57 -2.45
N GLN A 86 -3.87 -7.96 -3.37
CA GLN A 86 -2.43 -8.23 -3.52
C GLN A 86 -1.64 -7.91 -2.24
N ALA A 87 -1.98 -6.81 -1.57
CA ALA A 87 -1.35 -6.44 -0.32
C ALA A 87 -1.69 -7.44 0.81
N ILE A 88 -2.94 -7.90 0.88
CA ILE A 88 -3.40 -8.92 1.84
C ILE A 88 -2.67 -10.24 1.61
N GLU A 89 -2.65 -10.76 0.38
CA GLU A 89 -1.93 -11.99 0.04
C GLU A 89 -0.44 -11.90 0.41
N PHE A 90 0.17 -10.74 0.17
CA PHE A 90 1.55 -10.52 0.55
C PHE A 90 1.73 -10.57 2.08
N ILE A 91 0.84 -9.95 2.85
CA ILE A 91 0.85 -9.98 4.32
C ILE A 91 0.69 -11.42 4.84
N GLU A 92 -0.22 -12.21 4.27
CA GLU A 92 -0.39 -13.62 4.61
C GLU A 92 0.89 -14.42 4.32
N LYS A 93 1.56 -14.14 3.20
CA LYS A 93 2.85 -14.74 2.86
C LYS A 93 3.95 -14.36 3.85
N LEU A 94 3.97 -13.11 4.34
CA LEU A 94 4.88 -12.67 5.40
C LEU A 94 4.62 -13.41 6.71
N GLN A 95 3.36 -13.59 7.08
CA GLN A 95 2.96 -14.32 8.27
C GLN A 95 3.36 -15.79 8.18
N SER A 96 3.08 -16.45 7.05
CA SER A 96 3.45 -17.84 6.79
C SER A 96 4.97 -18.07 6.90
N LYS A 97 5.77 -17.06 6.54
CA LYS A 97 7.23 -17.07 6.67
C LYS A 97 7.75 -16.68 8.06
N GLY A 98 6.87 -16.31 9.01
CA GLY A 98 7.27 -15.84 10.34
C GLY A 98 8.00 -14.49 10.32
N LEU A 99 7.89 -13.73 9.23
CA LEU A 99 8.50 -12.41 9.11
C LEU A 99 7.74 -11.37 9.95
N ILE A 100 6.43 -11.55 10.07
CA ILE A 100 5.53 -10.81 10.96
C ILE A 100 4.73 -11.80 11.80
N ASP A 101 4.30 -11.38 12.99
CA ASP A 101 3.37 -12.15 13.82
C ASP A 101 1.92 -11.98 13.36
N GLN A 102 1.04 -12.90 13.76
CA GLN A 102 -0.38 -12.89 13.40
C GLN A 102 -1.05 -11.56 13.74
N LYS A 103 -0.73 -10.98 14.90
CA LYS A 103 -1.32 -9.72 15.34
C LYS A 103 -0.91 -8.56 14.44
N GLN A 104 0.35 -8.51 14.01
CA GLN A 104 0.79 -7.55 13.00
C GLN A 104 0.07 -7.77 11.66
N ALA A 105 -0.04 -9.02 11.20
CA ALA A 105 -0.72 -9.36 9.96
C ALA A 105 -2.18 -8.90 9.97
N GLU A 106 -2.94 -9.27 10.99
CA GLU A 106 -4.35 -8.88 11.18
C GLU A 106 -4.51 -7.35 11.25
N GLN A 107 -3.60 -6.65 11.92
CA GLN A 107 -3.62 -5.18 11.95
C GLN A 107 -3.39 -4.54 10.58
N HIS A 108 -2.55 -5.14 9.73
CA HIS A 108 -2.35 -4.64 8.38
C HIS A 108 -3.53 -4.96 7.47
N ILE A 109 -4.08 -6.18 7.54
CA ILE A 109 -5.24 -6.61 6.75
C ILE A 109 -6.49 -5.80 7.12
N SER A 110 -6.76 -5.61 8.42
CA SER A 110 -7.89 -4.79 8.88
C SER A 110 -7.85 -3.40 8.27
N ARG A 111 -6.67 -2.75 8.28
CA ARG A 111 -6.50 -1.40 7.72
C ARG A 111 -6.75 -1.36 6.22
N LEU A 112 -6.25 -2.36 5.50
CA LEU A 112 -6.48 -2.46 4.05
C LEU A 112 -7.96 -2.62 3.72
N ASN A 113 -8.68 -3.41 4.53
CA ASN A 113 -10.13 -3.57 4.40
C ASN A 113 -10.88 -2.28 4.76
N GLU A 114 -10.51 -1.60 5.85
CA GLU A 114 -11.09 -0.31 6.24
C GLU A 114 -10.90 0.76 5.14
N GLN A 115 -9.74 0.77 4.46
CA GLN A 115 -9.48 1.64 3.32
C GLN A 115 -10.34 1.28 2.09
N ALA A 116 -10.51 -0.01 1.82
CA ALA A 116 -11.37 -0.49 0.73
C ALA A 116 -12.85 -0.16 0.99
N GLU A 117 -13.31 -0.25 2.25
CA GLU A 117 -14.68 0.06 2.66
C GLU A 117 -14.96 1.58 2.70
N ALA A 118 -14.01 2.40 3.15
CA ALA A 118 -14.12 3.86 3.12
C ALA A 118 -14.24 4.42 1.69
N SER A 119 -13.61 3.74 0.72
CA SER A 119 -13.71 4.05 -0.71
C SER A 119 -15.07 3.70 -1.31
N ASN A 120 -15.88 2.87 -0.62
CA ASN A 120 -17.15 2.32 -1.11
C ASN A 120 -18.38 2.89 -0.36
N SER A 121 -18.20 3.81 0.58
CA SER A 121 -19.33 4.49 1.22
C SER A 121 -19.89 5.57 0.29
N PRO A 122 -21.16 5.45 -0.19
CA PRO A 122 -21.80 6.57 -0.84
C PRO A 122 -21.95 7.66 0.21
N ARG A 123 -21.44 8.86 -0.08
CA ARG A 123 -21.86 10.08 0.62
C ARG A 123 -23.40 10.11 0.60
N MET A 124 -24.02 9.86 1.75
CA MET A 124 -25.40 10.30 2.01
C MET A 124 -25.41 11.78 2.37
#